data_AF-A0A2A2K4E2-F1
#
_entry.id   AF-A0A2A2K4E2-F1
#
_cell.length_a   1.000
_cell.length_b   1.000
_cell.length_c   1.000
_cell.angle_alpha   90.00
_cell.angle_beta   90.00
_cell.angle_gamma   90.00
#
_symmetry.space_group_name_H-M   'P 1'
#
loop_
_entity.id
_entity.type
_entity.pdbx_description
1 polymer ?
#
loop_
_entity_poly.entity_id
_entity_poly.type
_entity_poly.pdbx_seq_one_letter_code
_entity_poly.pdbx_strand_id
1 'polypeptide(L)'
;MGCPCRTGMSCIAGACVAVAHAAKTFRETEGETSASALKNPNDQFLTCCRSMAVPELCHPLCSFEGYTKQAIQNSISFLPNSCPVTSLSTVHFCASRGIDHTQCCRESGVSPDCMIFCNQGCFLENALVEYYNTHYLTSQRRFDDAIHETTNTLRDDSQIQAEFSNDDQHHAGYFL
;
A
#
# COMPACT_ATOMS: atom_id res chain seq x y z
N MET A 1 16.26 10.93 12.18
CA MET A 1 16.82 9.64 12.64
C MET A 1 16.69 8.68 11.48
N GLY A 2 17.80 8.18 10.95
CA GLY A 2 17.83 7.35 9.72
C GLY A 2 17.28 5.94 9.96
N CYS A 3 16.90 5.27 8.87
CA CYS A 3 16.41 3.88 8.91
C CYS A 3 17.46 2.95 9.54
N PRO A 4 17.05 1.98 10.38
CA PRO A 4 17.98 1.02 10.97
C PRO A 4 18.39 -0.03 9.92
N CYS A 5 19.43 0.25 9.15
CA CYS A 5 20.10 -0.78 8.34
C CYS A 5 20.96 -1.69 9.23
N ARG A 6 21.09 -2.96 8.85
CA ARG A 6 21.99 -3.92 9.52
C ARG A 6 23.43 -3.38 9.52
N THR A 7 24.20 -3.73 10.54
CA THR A 7 25.62 -3.37 10.67
C THR A 7 26.38 -3.66 9.37
N GLY A 8 26.98 -2.61 8.77
CA GLY A 8 27.71 -2.70 7.50
C GLY A 8 26.93 -2.33 6.24
N MET A 9 25.67 -1.88 6.36
CA MET A 9 24.85 -1.40 5.23
C MET A 9 24.49 0.08 5.39
N SER A 10 24.38 0.79 4.27
CA SER A 10 23.98 2.20 4.23
C SER A 10 22.62 2.37 3.56
N CYS A 11 21.83 3.34 4.04
CA CYS A 11 20.54 3.67 3.45
C CYS A 11 20.73 4.62 2.27
N ILE A 12 20.54 4.13 1.05
CA ILE A 12 20.67 4.92 -0.19
C ILE A 12 19.37 4.73 -0.97
N ALA A 13 18.70 5.85 -1.28
CA ALA A 13 17.46 5.87 -2.06
C ALA A 13 16.35 4.92 -1.53
N GLY A 14 16.20 4.81 -0.21
CA GLY A 14 15.16 3.98 0.42
C GLY A 14 15.48 2.49 0.50
N ALA A 15 16.67 2.06 0.10
CA ALA A 15 17.13 0.68 0.22
C ALA A 15 18.40 0.57 1.09
N CYS A 16 18.54 -0.53 1.83
CA CYS A 16 19.80 -0.86 2.52
C CYS A 16 20.74 -1.54 1.52
N VAL A 17 21.86 -0.89 1.21
CA VAL A 17 22.87 -1.39 0.27
C VAL A 17 24.15 -1.73 1.05
N ALA A 18 24.74 -2.89 0.77
CA ALA A 18 26.04 -3.27 1.30
C ALA A 18 27.12 -2.39 0.66
N VAL A 19 27.84 -1.62 1.48
CA VAL A 19 28.95 -0.78 1.00
C VAL A 19 30.24 -1.45 1.42
N ALA A 20 31.06 -1.87 0.46
CA ALA A 20 32.39 -2.37 0.76
C ALA A 20 33.25 -1.20 1.28
N HIS A 21 33.73 -1.29 2.53
CA HIS A 21 34.76 -0.38 3.04
C HIS A 21 36.11 -0.72 2.41
N ALA A 22 36.34 -0.26 1.17
CA ALA A 22 37.68 -0.25 0.59
C ALA A 22 38.45 0.96 1.15
N ALA A 23 39.48 0.71 1.98
CA ALA A 23 40.41 1.74 2.42
C ALA A 23 41.29 2.18 1.22
N LYS A 24 40.84 3.19 0.48
CA LYS A 24 41.70 3.97 -0.41
C LYS A 24 41.88 5.35 0.20
N THR A 25 43.11 5.66 0.58
CA THR A 25 43.60 6.98 0.94
C THR A 25 43.19 8.00 -0.12
N PHE A 26 42.25 8.90 0.20
CA PHE A 26 41.83 9.96 -0.70
C PHE A 26 42.94 11.01 -0.77
N ARG A 27 43.54 11.14 -1.95
CA ARG A 27 44.41 12.27 -2.27
C ARG A 27 43.50 13.38 -2.77
N GLU A 28 43.47 14.47 -2.03
CA GLU A 28 42.79 15.71 -2.39
C GLU A 28 43.42 16.24 -3.70
N THR A 29 42.65 16.13 -4.79
CA THR A 29 42.85 16.95 -5.98
C THR A 29 41.56 17.72 -6.17
N GLU A 30 41.58 18.95 -5.66
CA GLU A 30 40.76 20.07 -6.09
C GLU A 30 40.67 20.07 -7.63
N GLY A 31 39.51 19.70 -8.17
CA GLY A 31 39.32 19.57 -9.62
C GLY A 31 38.06 18.81 -10.00
N GLU A 32 36.93 19.53 -10.03
CA GLU A 32 35.66 19.15 -10.65
C GLU A 32 34.88 17.99 -10.01
N THR A 33 34.47 18.17 -8.76
CA THR A 33 33.19 17.59 -8.31
C THR A 33 32.09 18.33 -9.07
N SER A 34 31.73 17.79 -10.24
CA SER A 34 30.61 18.30 -11.03
C SER A 34 29.42 18.44 -10.10
N ALA A 35 28.99 19.69 -9.93
CA ALA A 35 27.68 20.08 -9.48
C ALA A 35 26.65 18.97 -9.74
N SER A 36 26.28 18.23 -8.69
CA SER A 36 24.93 17.71 -8.62
C SER A 36 24.07 18.96 -8.62
N ALA A 37 23.66 19.35 -9.83
CA ALA A 37 22.90 20.53 -10.12
C ALA A 37 21.82 20.71 -9.03
N LEU A 38 21.57 21.96 -8.65
CA LEU A 38 20.35 22.37 -7.97
C LEU A 38 19.14 21.85 -8.76
N LYS A 39 18.80 20.56 -8.64
CA LYS A 39 17.62 19.99 -9.25
C LYS A 39 16.45 20.62 -8.52
N ASN A 40 15.63 21.35 -9.27
CA ASN A 40 14.42 21.98 -8.77
C ASN A 40 13.62 20.94 -7.95
N PRO A 41 13.04 21.30 -6.78
CA PRO A 41 12.21 20.39 -6.00
C PRO A 41 11.15 19.65 -6.83
N ASN A 42 10.56 20.31 -7.83
CA ASN A 42 9.63 19.70 -8.76
C ASN A 42 10.30 18.65 -9.67
N ASP A 43 11.54 18.87 -10.12
CA ASP A 43 12.27 17.87 -10.89
C ASP A 43 12.55 16.62 -10.07
N GLN A 44 12.85 16.78 -8.77
CA GLN A 44 13.06 15.65 -7.86
C GLN A 44 11.76 14.88 -7.63
N PHE A 45 10.65 15.59 -7.43
CA PHE A 45 9.32 15.00 -7.27
C PHE A 45 8.93 14.21 -8.54
N LEU A 46 9.00 14.83 -9.71
CA LEU A 46 8.69 14.17 -10.98
C LEU A 46 9.62 12.98 -11.26
N THR A 47 10.91 13.10 -10.94
CA THR A 47 11.86 11.99 -11.06
C THR A 47 11.44 10.80 -10.19
N CYS A 48 11.01 11.05 -8.94
CA CYS A 48 10.50 10.00 -8.06
C CYS A 48 9.24 9.33 -8.63
N CYS A 49 8.28 10.12 -9.14
CA CYS A 49 7.08 9.56 -9.77
C CYS A 49 7.42 8.62 -10.94
N ARG A 50 8.37 9.03 -11.78
CA ARG A 50 8.85 8.19 -12.90
C ARG A 50 9.54 6.92 -12.41
N SER A 51 10.41 7.01 -11.40
CA SER A 51 11.11 5.83 -10.87
C SER A 51 10.17 4.84 -10.19
N MET A 52 9.06 5.31 -9.63
CA MET A 52 8.03 4.49 -8.99
C MET A 52 6.92 4.04 -9.95
N ALA A 53 7.12 4.22 -11.27
CA ALA A 53 6.19 3.83 -12.32
C ALA A 53 4.77 4.42 -12.16
N VAL A 54 4.67 5.65 -11.64
CA VAL A 54 3.42 6.40 -11.60
C VAL A 54 2.96 6.68 -13.04
N PRO A 55 1.70 6.38 -13.41
CA PRO A 55 1.19 6.62 -14.77
C PRO A 55 1.34 8.07 -15.20
N GLU A 56 1.63 8.32 -16.49
CA GLU A 56 1.78 9.66 -17.06
C GLU A 56 0.57 10.57 -16.80
N LEU A 57 -0.64 9.99 -16.76
CA LEU A 57 -1.88 10.70 -16.41
C LEU A 57 -1.82 11.39 -15.03
N CYS A 58 -0.99 10.88 -14.12
CA CYS A 58 -0.77 11.41 -12.78
C CYS A 58 0.40 12.39 -12.69
N HIS A 59 1.24 12.53 -13.73
CA HIS A 59 2.41 13.42 -13.68
C HIS A 59 2.09 14.89 -13.43
N PRO A 60 0.91 15.43 -13.82
CA PRO A 60 0.50 16.76 -13.39
C PRO A 60 0.40 16.92 -11.86
N LEU A 61 0.23 15.82 -11.10
CA LEU A 61 0.26 15.84 -9.64
C LEU A 61 1.68 15.74 -9.05
N CYS A 62 2.70 15.49 -9.87
CA CYS A 62 4.09 15.29 -9.44
C CYS A 62 4.89 16.60 -9.42
N SER A 63 4.24 17.69 -9.02
CA SER A 63 4.86 18.99 -8.71
C SER A 63 4.15 19.63 -7.53
N PHE A 64 4.80 20.55 -6.82
CA PHE A 64 4.20 21.22 -5.67
C PHE A 64 3.06 22.18 -6.08
N GLU A 65 3.04 22.66 -7.31
CA GLU A 65 1.95 23.48 -7.85
C GLU A 65 0.75 22.64 -8.27
N GLY A 66 0.98 21.42 -8.78
CA GLY A 66 -0.07 20.52 -9.25
C GLY A 66 -0.68 19.67 -8.13
N TYR A 67 0.07 19.40 -7.07
CA TYR A 67 -0.34 18.61 -5.91
C TYR A 67 -1.26 19.39 -4.96
N THR A 68 -2.46 19.74 -5.45
CA THR A 68 -3.45 20.53 -4.71
C THR A 68 -4.59 19.69 -4.19
N LYS A 69 -5.29 20.20 -3.17
CA LYS A 69 -6.52 19.58 -2.63
C LYS A 69 -7.53 19.26 -3.74
N GLN A 70 -7.75 20.20 -4.67
CA GLN A 70 -8.72 20.01 -5.75
C GLN A 70 -8.31 18.91 -6.73
N ALA A 71 -7.02 18.86 -7.10
CA ALA A 71 -6.52 17.83 -8.00
C ALA A 71 -6.58 16.42 -7.38
N ILE A 72 -6.31 16.32 -6.08
CA ILE A 72 -6.50 15.08 -5.30
C ILE A 72 -7.99 14.71 -5.22
N GLN A 73 -8.87 15.66 -4.94
CA GLN A 73 -10.32 15.42 -4.88
C GLN A 73 -10.90 14.93 -6.21
N ASN A 74 -10.43 15.46 -7.34
CA ASN A 74 -10.84 15.00 -8.67
C ASN A 74 -10.52 13.51 -8.89
N SER A 75 -9.36 13.07 -8.38
CA SER A 75 -8.89 11.69 -8.44
C SER A 75 -9.73 10.76 -7.57
N ILE A 76 -10.12 11.21 -6.37
CA ILE A 76 -11.00 10.46 -5.44
C ILE A 76 -12.45 10.41 -5.94
N SER A 77 -12.88 11.41 -6.70
CA SER A 77 -14.23 11.49 -7.28
C SER A 77 -14.41 10.60 -8.51
N PHE A 78 -13.41 9.77 -8.86
CA PHE A 78 -13.42 8.85 -10.00
C PHE A 78 -13.77 9.53 -11.34
N LEU A 79 -13.34 10.79 -11.51
CA LEU A 79 -13.59 11.50 -12.77
C LEU A 79 -12.83 10.81 -13.92
N PRO A 80 -13.42 10.74 -15.13
CA PRO A 80 -12.72 10.19 -16.28
C PRO A 80 -11.44 10.98 -16.55
N ASN A 81 -10.37 10.28 -16.95
CA ASN A 81 -9.04 10.85 -17.19
C ASN A 81 -8.42 11.56 -15.97
N SER A 82 -8.82 11.19 -14.75
CA SER A 82 -8.12 11.60 -13.52
C SER A 82 -7.08 10.56 -13.10
N CYS A 83 -6.12 10.97 -12.27
CA CYS A 83 -5.16 10.04 -11.71
C CYS A 83 -5.88 8.98 -10.86
N PRO A 84 -5.67 7.67 -11.08
CA PRO A 84 -6.32 6.65 -10.27
C PRO A 84 -5.90 6.77 -8.80
N VAL A 85 -6.85 6.58 -7.88
CA VAL A 85 -6.65 6.68 -6.43
C VAL A 85 -5.48 5.79 -5.95
N THR A 86 -5.27 4.63 -6.59
CA THR A 86 -4.18 3.71 -6.28
C THR A 86 -2.79 4.29 -6.51
N SER A 87 -2.63 5.30 -7.37
CA SER A 87 -1.35 5.99 -7.61
C SER A 87 -1.11 7.16 -6.65
N LEU A 88 -2.16 7.67 -5.99
CA LEU A 88 -2.06 8.84 -5.12
C LEU A 88 -1.15 8.61 -3.91
N SER A 89 -1.10 7.39 -3.37
CA SER A 89 -0.21 7.03 -2.28
C SER A 89 1.27 7.16 -2.68
N THR A 90 1.62 6.69 -3.88
CA THR A 90 2.97 6.82 -4.45
C THR A 90 3.31 8.27 -4.77
N VAL A 91 2.37 9.03 -5.32
CA VAL A 91 2.55 10.49 -5.55
C VAL A 91 2.79 11.20 -4.22
N HIS A 92 2.02 10.89 -3.18
CA HIS A 92 2.20 11.48 -1.84
C HIS A 92 3.54 11.08 -1.20
N PHE A 93 3.98 9.83 -1.38
CA PHE A 93 5.31 9.37 -0.96
C PHE A 93 6.42 10.19 -1.65
N CYS A 94 6.30 10.42 -2.95
CA CYS A 94 7.27 11.23 -3.68
C CYS A 94 7.25 12.71 -3.26
N ALA A 95 6.07 13.30 -2.99
CA ALA A 95 5.94 14.67 -2.48
C ALA A 95 6.64 14.86 -1.13
N SER A 96 6.53 13.85 -0.26
CA SER A 96 7.15 13.81 1.08
C SER A 96 8.60 13.33 1.08
N ARG A 97 9.16 12.98 -0.09
CA ARG A 97 10.53 12.46 -0.28
C ARG A 97 10.85 11.23 0.59
N GLY A 98 9.83 10.49 1.02
CA GLY A 98 9.99 9.35 1.92
C GLY A 98 10.56 9.71 3.30
N ILE A 99 10.24 10.90 3.83
CA ILE A 99 10.66 11.37 5.15
C ILE A 99 9.47 11.33 6.12
N ASP A 100 9.71 10.93 7.37
CA ASP A 100 8.70 11.02 8.43
C ASP A 100 8.52 12.47 8.90
N HIS A 101 7.32 13.01 8.68
CA HIS A 101 6.90 14.36 9.07
C HIS A 101 5.98 14.36 10.30
N THR A 102 5.84 13.24 11.01
CA THR A 102 4.91 13.09 12.15
C THR A 102 5.07 14.19 13.20
N GLN A 103 6.30 14.57 13.53
CA GLN A 103 6.54 15.67 14.48
C GLN A 103 5.97 17.00 13.96
N CYS A 104 6.32 17.37 12.72
CA CYS A 104 5.84 18.61 12.08
C CYS A 104 4.31 18.63 11.98
N CYS A 105 3.69 17.50 11.63
CA CYS A 105 2.23 17.37 11.58
C CYS A 105 1.57 17.58 12.94
N ARG A 106 2.14 16.99 14.00
CA ARG A 106 1.63 17.16 15.37
C ARG A 106 1.70 18.61 15.81
N GLU A 107 2.82 19.27 15.56
CA GLU A 107 3.03 20.69 15.86
C GLU A 107 2.09 21.60 15.04
N SER A 108 1.73 21.18 13.84
CA SER A 108 0.77 21.88 12.97
C SER A 108 -0.70 21.58 13.28
N GLY A 109 -0.98 20.75 14.30
CA GLY A 109 -2.35 20.41 14.71
C GLY A 109 -3.11 19.51 13.73
N VAL A 110 -2.39 18.70 12.93
CA VAL A 110 -3.02 17.68 12.08
C VAL A 110 -3.76 16.67 12.96
N SER A 111 -4.97 16.26 12.55
CA SER A 111 -5.77 15.28 13.27
C SER A 111 -5.01 13.94 13.44
N PRO A 112 -5.13 13.24 14.57
CA PRO A 112 -4.59 11.90 14.75
C PRO A 112 -4.95 10.92 13.63
N ASP A 113 -6.19 11.00 13.10
CA ASP A 113 -6.67 10.14 12.02
C ASP A 113 -5.90 10.36 10.69
N CYS A 114 -5.27 11.53 10.52
CA CYS A 114 -4.50 11.89 9.34
C CYS A 114 -3.00 11.59 9.49
N MET A 115 -2.52 11.18 10.67
CA MET A 115 -1.09 10.96 10.94
C MET A 115 -0.48 9.86 10.08
N ILE A 116 -1.30 8.93 9.58
CA ILE A 116 -0.86 7.90 8.64
C ILE A 116 -0.24 8.49 7.36
N PHE A 117 -0.64 9.69 6.95
CA PHE A 117 -0.08 10.39 5.79
C PHE A 117 1.21 11.16 6.12
N CYS A 118 1.46 11.44 7.40
CA CYS A 118 2.64 12.16 7.85
C CYS A 118 3.87 11.25 7.96
N ASN A 119 3.65 9.98 8.28
CA ASN A 119 4.71 9.00 8.41
C ASN A 119 5.03 8.32 7.08
N GLN A 120 5.88 8.95 6.29
CA GLN A 120 6.32 8.44 4.99
C GLN A 120 7.76 7.86 5.04
N GLY A 121 8.33 7.78 6.25
CA GLY A 121 9.73 7.47 6.51
C GLY A 121 10.15 6.03 6.23
N CYS A 122 9.21 5.10 6.03
CA CYS A 122 9.51 3.69 5.79
C CYS A 122 8.40 3.03 4.94
N PHE A 123 8.59 2.98 3.63
CA PHE A 123 8.19 1.80 2.86
C PHE A 123 9.31 0.75 3.01
N LEU A 124 9.50 0.23 4.22
CA LEU A 124 10.26 -1.00 4.42
C LEU A 124 9.23 -2.10 4.60
N GLU A 125 9.34 -3.12 3.76
CA GLU A 125 8.62 -4.41 3.80
C GLU A 125 8.12 -4.71 5.22
N ASN A 126 6.80 -4.65 5.43
CA ASN A 126 6.01 -5.43 6.40
C ASN A 126 4.65 -4.78 6.73
N ALA A 127 4.45 -3.48 6.55
CA ALA A 127 3.15 -2.85 6.85
C ALA A 127 2.02 -3.26 5.86
N LEU A 128 2.33 -3.35 4.56
CA LEU A 128 1.37 -3.86 3.57
C LEU A 128 1.15 -5.37 3.68
N VAL A 129 2.18 -6.12 4.07
CA VAL A 129 2.09 -7.56 4.31
C VAL A 129 1.20 -7.84 5.52
N GLU A 130 1.37 -7.08 6.60
CA GLU A 130 0.53 -7.19 7.80
C GLU A 130 -0.91 -6.71 7.55
N TYR A 131 -1.08 -5.61 6.81
CA TYR A 131 -2.40 -5.12 6.40
C TYR A 131 -3.13 -6.12 5.48
N TYR A 132 -2.45 -6.71 4.49
CA TYR A 132 -3.02 -7.72 3.60
C TYR A 132 -3.29 -9.04 4.35
N ASN A 133 -2.34 -9.51 5.17
CA ASN A 133 -2.51 -10.73 5.96
C ASN A 133 -3.65 -10.62 6.98
N THR A 134 -3.86 -9.43 7.56
CA THR A 134 -4.89 -9.24 8.58
C THR A 134 -6.25 -8.94 7.96
N HIS A 135 -6.34 -8.10 6.93
CA HIS A 135 -7.62 -7.67 6.37
C HIS A 135 -8.09 -8.49 5.16
N TYR A 136 -7.20 -8.83 4.23
CA TYR A 136 -7.58 -9.58 3.04
C TYR A 136 -7.77 -11.08 3.35
N LEU A 137 -6.79 -11.72 3.98
CA LEU A 137 -6.88 -13.16 4.29
C LEU A 137 -7.95 -13.49 5.33
N THR A 138 -8.22 -12.60 6.30
CA THR A 138 -9.32 -12.81 7.26
C THR A 138 -10.68 -12.67 6.59
N SER A 139 -10.83 -11.74 5.65
CA SER A 139 -12.06 -11.60 4.88
C SER A 139 -12.28 -12.81 3.97
N GLN A 140 -11.22 -13.34 3.36
CA GLN A 140 -11.28 -14.55 2.53
C GLN A 140 -11.63 -15.79 3.35
N ARG A 141 -10.98 -16.00 4.51
CA ARG A 141 -11.34 -17.11 5.42
C ARG A 141 -12.80 -17.08 5.84
N ARG A 142 -13.33 -15.90 6.19
CA ARG A 142 -14.75 -15.75 6.55
C ARG A 142 -15.69 -16.10 5.39
N PHE A 143 -15.29 -15.79 4.15
CA PHE A 143 -16.07 -16.17 2.98
C PHE A 143 -16.04 -17.69 2.75
N ASP A 144 -14.87 -18.31 2.87
CA ASP A 144 -14.71 -19.76 2.74
C ASP A 144 -15.49 -20.51 3.85
N ASP A 145 -15.46 -20.00 5.09
CA ASP A 145 -16.24 -20.54 6.21
C ASP A 145 -17.75 -20.43 5.95
N ALA A 146 -18.23 -19.28 5.44
CA ALA A 146 -19.64 -19.09 5.10
C ALA A 146 -20.09 -20.00 3.94
N ILE A 147 -19.25 -20.22 2.93
CA ILE A 147 -19.49 -21.18 1.85
C ILE A 147 -19.55 -22.60 2.42
N HIS A 148 -18.64 -22.96 3.33
CA HIS A 148 -18.60 -24.28 3.95
C HIS A 148 -19.84 -24.55 4.81
N GLU A 149 -20.24 -23.59 5.64
CA GLU A 149 -21.46 -23.65 6.45
C GLU A 149 -22.69 -23.80 5.56
N THR A 150 -22.82 -22.96 4.51
CA THR A 150 -23.93 -23.06 3.56
C THR A 150 -23.95 -24.42 2.86
N THR A 151 -22.80 -24.94 2.46
CA THR A 151 -22.69 -26.25 1.80
C THR A 151 -23.06 -27.38 2.75
N ASN A 152 -22.68 -27.30 4.03
CA ASN A 152 -23.05 -28.28 5.04
C ASN A 152 -24.55 -28.22 5.38
N THR A 153 -25.13 -27.04 5.51
CA THR A 153 -26.58 -26.88 5.71
C THR A 153 -27.36 -27.42 4.53
N LEU A 154 -26.94 -27.15 3.29
CA LEU A 154 -27.57 -27.72 2.09
C LEU A 154 -27.40 -29.24 2.03
N ARG A 155 -26.27 -29.78 2.51
CA ARG A 155 -26.05 -31.22 2.62
C ARG A 155 -26.92 -31.84 3.71
N ASP A 156 -27.05 -31.22 4.87
CA ASP A 156 -27.90 -31.66 5.97
C ASP A 156 -29.39 -31.57 5.57
N ASP A 157 -29.82 -30.51 4.88
CA ASP A 157 -31.16 -30.41 4.29
C ASP A 157 -31.41 -31.50 3.26
N SER A 158 -30.40 -31.86 2.44
CA SER A 158 -30.52 -32.98 1.49
C SER A 158 -30.57 -34.34 2.19
N GLN A 159 -29.90 -34.48 3.35
CA GLN A 159 -29.95 -35.69 4.18
C GLN A 159 -31.31 -35.80 4.90
N ILE A 160 -31.84 -34.69 5.43
CA ILE A 160 -33.18 -34.61 6.01
C ILE A 160 -34.24 -34.91 4.94
N GLN A 161 -34.11 -34.37 3.73
CA GLN A 161 -35.01 -34.72 2.61
C GLN A 161 -34.88 -36.19 2.19
N ALA A 162 -33.69 -36.78 2.26
CA ALA A 162 -33.49 -38.21 2.02
C ALA A 162 -34.07 -39.10 3.14
N GLU A 163 -34.07 -38.61 4.39
CA GLU A 163 -34.72 -39.27 5.53
C GLU A 163 -36.25 -39.15 5.47
N PHE A 164 -36.79 -37.97 5.15
CA PHE A 164 -38.24 -37.78 4.93
C PHE A 164 -38.78 -38.59 3.74
N SER A 165 -37.97 -38.80 2.69
CA SER A 165 -38.36 -39.64 1.56
C SER A 165 -38.42 -41.15 1.90
N ASN A 166 -37.94 -41.56 3.08
CA ASN A 166 -38.02 -42.95 3.56
C ASN A 166 -39.16 -43.21 4.56
N ASP A 167 -39.84 -42.19 5.06
CA ASP A 167 -40.95 -42.35 6.03
C ASP A 167 -42.33 -42.51 5.33
N ASP A 168 -42.45 -42.15 4.05
CA ASP A 168 -43.66 -42.34 3.22
C ASP A 168 -43.78 -43.75 2.59
N GLN A 169 -43.42 -44.80 3.33
CA GLN A 169 -43.72 -46.19 2.93
C GLN A 169 -44.58 -46.99 3.92
N HIS A 170 -45.08 -46.37 5.00
CA HIS A 170 -45.87 -47.09 6.02
C HIS A 170 -47.34 -46.64 6.18
N HIS A 171 -47.96 -46.01 5.17
CA HIS A 171 -49.42 -45.77 5.17
C HIS A 171 -50.08 -46.04 3.80
N ALA A 172 -49.82 -47.21 3.21
CA ALA A 172 -50.64 -47.76 2.13
C ALA A 172 -50.97 -49.23 2.41
N GLY A 173 -51.85 -49.45 3.38
CA GLY A 173 -52.28 -50.81 3.71
C GLY A 173 -53.38 -50.84 4.74
N TYR A 174 -54.57 -50.34 4.41
CA TYR A 174 -55.85 -50.82 4.95
C TYR A 174 -57.01 -50.14 4.19
N PHE A 175 -57.42 -50.75 3.08
CA PHE A 175 -58.81 -50.70 2.59
C PHE A 175 -59.01 -51.95 1.73
N LEU A 176 -59.38 -53.04 2.39
CA LEU A 176 -60.23 -54.09 1.82
C LEU A 176 -61.68 -53.70 2.11
#